data_AF-A0A367MH44-F1
#
_entry.id   AF-A0A367MH44-F1
#
_cell.length_a   1.000
_cell.length_b   1.000
_cell.length_c   1.000
_cell.angle_alpha   90.00
_cell.angle_beta   90.00
_cell.angle_gamma   90.00
#
_symmetry.space_group_name_H-M   'P 1'
#
loop_
_entity.id
_entity.type
_entity.pdbx_description
1 polymer ?
#
loop_
_entity_poly.entity_id
_entity_poly.type
_entity_poly.pdbx_seq_one_letter_code
_entity_poly.pdbx_strand_id
1 'polypeptide(L)'
;MRTSQYLLSTLKETPADAVVISHQLLLRAGMIRRLASGLYTWLPMGLRVLRKVETIVREEIFGPVMSILVYDDEDEAIRRANDTEYGLAAGVVTQDLARAHRAIHRLEAGICWINTWGESPAEMPVGGYKQSGVGRENGLTTLAHYTRIKSVQVELGDYASVF
;
A
#
# COMPACT_ATOMS: atom_id res chain seq x y z
N MET A 1 -26.37 22.34 -6.26
CA MET A 1 -24.93 22.71 -6.12
C MET A 1 -24.73 23.29 -4.73
N ARG A 2 -23.91 22.66 -3.88
CA ARG A 2 -23.60 23.19 -2.54
C ARG A 2 -22.45 24.19 -2.71
N THR A 3 -22.75 25.48 -2.74
CA THR A 3 -21.75 26.55 -2.73
C THR A 3 -20.90 26.40 -1.47
N SER A 4 -19.58 26.30 -1.64
CA SER A 4 -18.64 26.26 -0.52
C SER A 4 -18.83 27.52 0.33
N GLN A 5 -19.06 27.36 1.64
CA GLN A 5 -19.11 28.48 2.59
C GLN A 5 -17.71 29.04 2.93
N TYR A 6 -16.65 28.49 2.35
CA TYR A 6 -15.29 28.91 2.59
C TYR A 6 -14.81 29.83 1.46
N LEU A 7 -14.47 31.07 1.82
CA LEU A 7 -13.86 32.04 0.92
C LEU A 7 -12.40 31.64 0.68
N LEU A 8 -12.09 31.21 -0.55
CA LEU A 8 -10.72 30.88 -0.96
C LEU A 8 -10.04 32.17 -1.43
N SER A 9 -9.19 32.76 -0.59
CA SER A 9 -8.30 33.84 -1.02
C SER A 9 -7.14 33.24 -1.81
N THR A 10 -7.35 32.99 -3.10
CA THR A 10 -6.26 32.58 -3.99
C THR A 10 -5.36 33.77 -4.27
N LEU A 11 -4.05 33.55 -4.26
CA LEU A 11 -3.08 34.60 -4.57
C LEU A 11 -2.72 34.53 -6.05
N LYS A 12 -2.84 35.67 -6.73
CA LYS A 12 -2.41 35.79 -8.13
C LYS A 12 -0.89 35.75 -8.24
N GLU A 13 -0.18 36.31 -7.25
CA GLU A 13 1.28 36.36 -7.21
C GLU A 13 1.84 35.41 -6.17
N THR A 14 2.97 34.79 -6.50
CA THR A 14 3.66 33.90 -5.57
C THR A 14 4.39 34.73 -4.53
N PRO A 15 4.18 34.49 -3.21
CA PRO A 15 4.97 35.14 -2.18
C PRO A 15 6.47 34.85 -2.36
N ALA A 16 7.32 35.88 -2.26
CA ALA A 16 8.76 35.78 -2.55
C ALA A 16 9.53 34.81 -1.64
N ASP A 17 8.92 34.38 -0.54
CA ASP A 17 9.46 33.50 0.49
C ASP A 17 9.29 32.00 0.23
N ALA A 18 8.49 31.61 -0.76
CA ALA A 18 8.35 30.20 -1.15
C ALA A 18 9.29 29.86 -2.29
N VAL A 19 10.34 29.06 -2.01
CA VAL A 19 11.38 28.71 -3.00
C VAL A 19 11.05 27.41 -3.75
N VAL A 20 10.35 26.47 -3.10
CA VAL A 20 9.99 25.18 -3.68
C VAL A 20 8.67 25.30 -4.44
N ILE A 21 8.61 24.81 -5.69
CA ILE A 21 7.43 24.91 -6.58
C ILE A 21 6.16 24.37 -5.90
N SER A 22 6.23 23.25 -5.19
CA SER A 22 5.08 22.69 -4.47
C SER A 22 4.54 23.65 -3.40
N HIS A 23 5.41 24.30 -2.63
CA HIS A 23 5.02 25.31 -1.63
C HIS A 23 4.39 26.55 -2.27
N GLN A 24 4.94 27.01 -3.40
CA GLN A 24 4.39 28.13 -4.17
C GLN A 24 2.95 27.82 -4.63
N LEU A 25 2.72 26.61 -5.15
CA LEU A 25 1.40 26.16 -5.60
C LEU A 25 0.41 26.05 -4.44
N LEU A 26 0.82 25.48 -3.29
CA LEU A 26 -0.03 25.35 -2.11
C LEU A 26 -0.41 26.72 -1.53
N LEU A 27 0.49 27.71 -1.54
CA LEU A 27 0.20 29.08 -1.11
C LEU A 27 -0.77 29.77 -2.08
N ARG A 28 -0.54 29.68 -3.39
CA ARG A 28 -1.43 30.27 -4.41
C ARG A 28 -2.83 29.67 -4.38
N ALA A 29 -2.92 28.37 -4.12
CA ALA A 29 -4.18 27.66 -3.97
C ALA A 29 -4.91 27.96 -2.65
N GLY A 30 -4.32 28.75 -1.74
CA GLY A 30 -4.92 29.03 -0.43
C GLY A 30 -5.02 27.78 0.45
N MET A 31 -4.12 26.81 0.28
CA MET A 31 -4.09 25.59 1.10
C MET A 31 -3.25 25.76 2.37
N ILE A 32 -2.20 26.58 2.31
CA ILE A 32 -1.33 26.90 3.43
C ILE A 32 -1.18 28.42 3.59
N ARG A 33 -0.82 28.88 4.79
CA ARG A 33 -0.53 30.30 5.10
C ARG A 33 0.76 30.39 5.90
N ARG A 34 1.57 31.41 5.63
CA ARG A 34 2.72 31.76 6.47
C ARG A 34 2.26 32.37 7.80
N LEU A 35 2.85 31.91 8.90
CA LEU A 35 2.68 32.48 10.24
C LEU A 35 3.86 33.37 10.63
N ALA A 36 5.08 32.93 10.32
CA ALA A 36 6.33 33.65 10.56
C ALA A 36 7.37 33.23 9.51
N SER A 37 8.59 33.78 9.57
CA SER A 37 9.65 33.37 8.63
C SER A 37 9.93 31.86 8.73
N GLY A 38 9.80 31.16 7.61
CA GLY A 38 9.96 29.69 7.53
C GLY A 38 8.84 28.86 8.18
N LEU A 39 7.85 29.48 8.83
CA LEU A 39 6.77 28.78 9.52
C LEU A 39 5.45 28.89 8.75
N TYR A 40 4.93 27.75 8.31
CA TYR A 40 3.67 27.63 7.58
C TYR A 40 2.66 26.81 8.36
N THR A 41 1.38 27.10 8.17
CA THR A 41 0.27 26.30 8.70
C THR A 41 -0.74 25.98 7.61
N TRP A 42 -1.44 24.85 7.76
CA TRP A 42 -2.54 24.47 6.88
C TRP A 42 -3.78 25.32 7.16
N LEU A 43 -4.39 25.83 6.10
CA LEU A 43 -5.73 26.40 6.20
C LEU A 43 -6.76 25.25 6.32
N PRO A 44 -7.94 25.46 6.93
CA PRO A 44 -8.92 24.40 7.14
C PRO A 44 -9.28 23.62 5.86
N MET A 45 -9.38 24.33 4.73
CA MET A 45 -9.62 23.70 3.43
C MET A 45 -8.41 22.93 2.90
N GLY A 46 -7.20 23.44 3.07
CA GLY A 46 -5.98 22.73 2.68
C GLY A 46 -5.81 21.43 3.46
N LEU A 47 -6.04 21.48 4.79
CA LEU A 47 -6.01 20.27 5.63
C LEU A 47 -7.08 19.26 5.20
N ARG A 48 -8.28 19.72 4.83
CA ARG A 48 -9.34 18.85 4.32
C ARG A 48 -8.99 18.20 2.99
N VAL A 49 -8.34 18.93 2.09
CA VAL A 49 -7.84 18.37 0.82
C VAL A 49 -6.75 17.36 1.08
N LEU A 50 -5.77 17.67 1.94
CA LEU A 50 -4.69 16.75 2.31
C LEU A 50 -5.24 15.43 2.85
N ARG A 51 -6.18 15.49 3.81
CA ARG A 51 -6.83 14.29 4.36
C ARG A 51 -7.54 13.47 3.29
N LYS A 52 -8.21 14.10 2.32
CA LYS A 52 -8.85 13.38 1.21
C LYS A 52 -7.84 12.72 0.28
N VAL A 53 -6.71 13.39 0.00
CA VAL A 53 -5.63 12.82 -0.80
C VAL A 53 -5.01 11.62 -0.08
N GLU A 54 -4.80 11.72 1.23
CA GLU A 54 -4.33 10.61 2.06
C GLU A 54 -5.30 9.43 2.02
N THR A 55 -6.62 9.68 2.13
CA THR A 55 -7.66 8.65 1.95
C THR A 55 -7.56 7.97 0.58
N ILE A 56 -7.41 8.73 -0.50
CA ILE A 56 -7.28 8.19 -1.88
C ILE A 56 -6.06 7.27 -2.01
N VAL A 57 -4.97 7.57 -1.30
CA VAL A 57 -3.74 6.76 -1.34
C VAL A 57 -3.86 5.52 -0.48
N ARG A 58 -4.56 5.59 0.67
CA ARG A 58 -4.59 4.52 1.67
C ARG A 58 -5.74 3.54 1.51
N GLU A 59 -6.89 3.99 1.03
CA GLU A 59 -8.09 3.16 0.90
C GLU A 59 -8.19 2.51 -0.49
N GLU A 60 -8.72 1.30 -0.53
CA GLU A 60 -9.00 0.60 -1.77
C GLU A 60 -10.20 1.22 -2.49
N ILE A 61 -9.96 1.80 -3.67
CA ILE A 61 -11.00 2.48 -4.47
C ILE A 61 -11.86 1.47 -5.25
N PHE A 62 -11.28 0.35 -5.68
CA PHE A 62 -11.92 -0.69 -6.50
C PHE A 62 -12.52 -0.18 -7.83
N GLY A 63 -11.94 0.90 -8.37
CA GLY A 63 -12.31 1.51 -9.65
C GLY A 63 -11.07 1.82 -10.51
N PRO A 64 -11.26 2.30 -11.75
CA PRO A 64 -10.17 2.56 -12.69
C PRO A 64 -9.40 3.86 -12.34
N VAL A 65 -8.72 3.87 -11.19
CA VAL A 65 -7.97 5.02 -10.66
C VAL A 65 -6.57 4.56 -10.26
N MET A 66 -5.54 5.28 -10.72
CA MET A 66 -4.14 5.03 -10.37
C MET A 66 -3.55 6.26 -9.65
N SER A 67 -2.93 6.03 -8.50
CA SER A 67 -2.17 7.05 -7.76
C SER A 67 -0.69 6.87 -8.05
N ILE A 68 -0.02 7.93 -8.50
CA ILE A 68 1.43 7.92 -8.78
C ILE A 68 2.12 8.74 -7.70
N LEU A 69 3.09 8.12 -7.02
CA LEU A 69 3.89 8.77 -5.99
C LEU A 69 5.37 8.66 -6.36
N VAL A 70 6.10 9.77 -6.23
CA VAL A 70 7.54 9.81 -6.42
C VAL A 70 8.28 9.44 -5.13
N TYR A 71 9.48 8.90 -5.29
CA TYR A 71 10.41 8.53 -4.22
C TYR A 71 11.84 8.84 -4.69
N ASP A 72 12.76 9.05 -3.75
CA ASP A 72 14.15 9.40 -4.06
C ASP A 72 15.08 8.17 -4.02
N ASP A 73 14.81 7.21 -3.13
CA ASP A 73 15.61 6.00 -2.97
C ASP A 73 14.79 4.72 -2.75
N GLU A 74 15.45 3.57 -2.92
CA GLU A 74 14.82 2.25 -2.82
C GLU A 74 14.31 1.92 -1.42
N ASP A 75 15.02 2.34 -0.37
CA ASP A 75 14.62 2.07 1.01
C ASP A 75 13.38 2.87 1.38
N GLU A 76 13.28 4.11 0.92
CA GLU A 76 12.09 4.94 1.02
C GLU A 76 10.90 4.29 0.30
N ALA A 77 11.10 3.83 -0.94
CA ALA A 77 10.06 3.19 -1.73
C ALA A 77 9.50 1.94 -1.04
N ILE A 78 10.37 1.06 -0.54
CA ILE A 78 9.98 -0.17 0.15
C ILE A 78 9.27 0.14 1.46
N ARG A 79 9.80 1.07 2.26
CA ARG A 79 9.17 1.48 3.52
C ARG A 79 7.77 2.04 3.29
N ARG A 80 7.58 2.86 2.25
CA ARG A 80 6.27 3.42 1.90
C ARG A 80 5.33 2.38 1.30
N ALA A 81 5.83 1.44 0.51
CA ALA A 81 5.03 0.34 -0.03
C ALA A 81 4.49 -0.59 1.07
N ASN A 82 5.27 -0.78 2.16
CA ASN A 82 4.85 -1.58 3.31
C ASN A 82 4.01 -0.80 4.34
N ASP A 83 3.96 0.54 4.28
CA ASP A 83 3.15 1.39 5.17
C ASP A 83 1.66 1.38 4.79
N THR A 84 1.08 0.20 4.88
CA THR A 84 -0.32 -0.08 4.61
C THR A 84 -0.78 -1.27 5.45
N GLU A 85 -2.07 -1.30 5.77
CA GLU A 85 -2.70 -2.43 6.46
C GLU A 85 -2.90 -3.64 5.53
N TYR A 86 -2.74 -3.44 4.22
CA TYR A 86 -2.93 -4.45 3.18
C TYR A 86 -1.61 -5.09 2.75
N GLY A 87 -1.70 -6.25 2.10
CA GLY A 87 -0.55 -7.02 1.63
C GLY A 87 -0.94 -8.07 0.60
N LEU A 88 -1.88 -7.76 -0.30
CA LEU A 88 -2.34 -8.74 -1.29
C LEU A 88 -1.26 -9.02 -2.35
N ALA A 89 -0.89 -7.97 -3.08
CA ALA A 89 0.01 -8.10 -4.21
C ALA A 89 0.92 -6.88 -4.36
N ALA A 90 2.11 -7.11 -4.91
CA ALA A 90 3.08 -6.06 -5.23
C ALA A 90 3.85 -6.41 -6.51
N GLY A 91 4.55 -5.44 -7.08
CA GLY A 91 5.36 -5.68 -8.26
C GLY A 91 6.53 -4.70 -8.37
N VAL A 92 7.60 -5.18 -8.98
CA VAL A 92 8.84 -4.42 -9.20
C VAL A 92 9.15 -4.41 -10.69
N VAL A 93 9.37 -3.22 -11.24
CA VAL A 93 9.78 -3.06 -12.64
C VAL A 93 11.18 -2.47 -12.67
N THR A 94 12.15 -3.22 -13.17
CA THR A 94 13.55 -2.80 -13.29
C THR A 94 14.32 -3.69 -14.26
N GLN A 95 15.39 -3.14 -14.85
CA GLN A 95 16.35 -3.91 -15.64
C GLN A 95 17.40 -4.64 -14.78
N ASP A 96 17.59 -4.21 -13.52
CA ASP A 96 18.53 -4.82 -12.60
C ASP A 96 17.85 -5.96 -11.81
N LEU A 97 18.10 -7.20 -12.20
CA LEU A 97 17.50 -8.37 -11.54
C LEU A 97 17.97 -8.56 -10.10
N ALA A 98 19.21 -8.17 -9.76
CA ALA A 98 19.67 -8.24 -8.38
C ALA A 98 18.87 -7.27 -7.51
N ARG A 99 18.56 -6.08 -8.05
CA ARG A 99 17.64 -5.13 -7.42
C ARG A 99 16.23 -5.69 -7.32
N ALA A 100 15.70 -6.29 -8.39
CA ALA A 100 14.37 -6.87 -8.39
C ALA A 100 14.20 -7.90 -7.27
N HIS A 101 15.14 -8.84 -7.14
CA HIS A 101 15.10 -9.86 -6.10
C HIS A 101 15.28 -9.30 -4.69
N ARG A 102 16.14 -8.29 -4.48
CA ARG A 102 16.27 -7.61 -3.18
C ARG A 102 14.99 -6.88 -2.77
N ALA A 103 14.41 -6.12 -3.70
CA ALA A 103 13.21 -5.35 -3.44
C ALA A 103 12.02 -6.27 -3.16
N ILE A 104 11.78 -7.27 -4.02
CA ILE A 104 10.63 -8.17 -3.89
C ILE A 104 10.64 -8.96 -2.58
N HIS A 105 11.82 -9.32 -2.06
CA HIS A 105 11.95 -10.05 -0.80
C HIS A 105 11.63 -9.17 0.43
N ARG A 106 11.70 -7.85 0.28
CA ARG A 106 11.41 -6.88 1.34
C ARG A 106 9.96 -6.38 1.32
N LEU A 107 9.23 -6.63 0.24
CA LEU A 107 7.83 -6.22 0.14
C LEU A 107 6.94 -7.20 0.92
N GLU A 108 6.05 -6.66 1.73
CA GLU A 108 5.15 -7.43 2.59
C GLU A 108 3.82 -7.74 1.86
N ALA A 109 3.93 -8.48 0.76
CA ALA A 109 2.79 -8.91 -0.04
C ALA A 109 2.88 -10.40 -0.39
N GLY A 110 1.73 -11.05 -0.52
CA GLY A 110 1.72 -12.50 -0.78
C GLY A 110 1.82 -12.89 -2.25
N ILE A 111 1.49 -11.98 -3.16
CA ILE A 111 1.70 -12.14 -4.61
C ILE A 111 2.69 -11.08 -5.07
N CYS A 112 3.66 -11.47 -5.89
CA CYS A 112 4.76 -10.62 -6.26
C CYS A 112 5.15 -10.83 -7.72
N TRP A 113 5.20 -9.76 -8.50
CA TRP A 113 5.64 -9.79 -9.91
C TRP A 113 6.93 -9.02 -10.13
N ILE A 114 7.76 -9.50 -11.06
CA ILE A 114 8.93 -8.78 -11.57
C ILE A 114 8.72 -8.57 -13.06
N ASN A 115 8.74 -7.32 -13.51
CA ASN A 115 8.62 -6.93 -14.93
C ASN A 115 7.35 -7.43 -15.65
N THR A 116 6.29 -7.78 -14.90
CA THR A 116 4.94 -8.11 -15.38
C THR A 116 3.91 -7.67 -14.33
N TRP A 117 2.62 -7.79 -14.63
CA TRP A 117 1.54 -7.49 -13.70
C TRP A 117 0.26 -8.28 -14.02
N GLY A 118 -0.34 -8.90 -13.01
CA GLY A 118 -1.68 -9.50 -13.09
C GLY A 118 -1.74 -10.94 -13.57
N GLU A 119 -0.62 -11.53 -14.01
CA GLU A 119 -0.57 -12.96 -14.35
C GLU A 119 -0.74 -13.83 -13.09
N SER A 120 -1.62 -14.82 -13.16
CA SER A 120 -1.90 -15.74 -12.05
C SER A 120 -2.07 -17.18 -12.56
N PRO A 121 -0.97 -17.90 -12.82
CA PRO A 121 -1.01 -19.30 -13.23
C PRO A 121 -1.65 -20.18 -12.16
N ALA A 122 -2.32 -21.26 -12.57
CA ALA A 122 -3.02 -22.15 -11.65
C ALA A 122 -2.09 -22.87 -10.65
N GLU A 123 -0.82 -23.00 -11.02
CA GLU A 123 0.24 -23.62 -10.22
C GLU A 123 0.77 -22.69 -9.12
N MET A 124 0.62 -21.36 -9.29
CA MET A 124 1.11 -20.35 -8.36
C MET A 124 0.13 -20.16 -7.21
N PRO A 125 0.48 -20.47 -5.95
CA PRO A 125 -0.38 -20.16 -4.82
C PRO A 125 -0.54 -18.65 -4.66
N VAL A 126 -1.78 -18.20 -4.53
CA VAL A 126 -2.14 -16.78 -4.38
C VAL A 126 -2.81 -16.52 -3.04
N GLY A 127 -2.51 -15.40 -2.41
CA GLY A 127 -3.21 -14.96 -1.20
C GLY A 127 -2.44 -13.84 -0.53
N GLY A 128 -3.13 -13.08 0.33
CA GLY A 128 -2.56 -11.88 0.93
C GLY A 128 -1.77 -12.11 2.22
N TYR A 129 -1.12 -11.04 2.64
CA TYR A 129 -0.54 -10.82 3.96
C TYR A 129 -1.40 -9.78 4.70
N LYS A 130 -1.17 -9.61 6.00
CA LYS A 130 -1.85 -8.60 6.85
C LYS A 130 -3.37 -8.71 6.75
N GLN A 131 -4.08 -7.61 6.53
CA GLN A 131 -5.54 -7.62 6.39
C GLN A 131 -6.04 -8.12 5.03
N SER A 132 -5.14 -8.46 4.09
CA SER A 132 -5.53 -8.97 2.76
C SER A 132 -5.90 -10.45 2.72
N GLY A 133 -6.05 -11.09 3.89
CA GLY A 133 -6.64 -12.42 4.02
C GLY A 133 -5.73 -13.45 4.68
N VAL A 134 -6.31 -14.62 4.95
CA VAL A 134 -5.64 -15.77 5.59
C VAL A 134 -5.77 -16.97 4.66
N GLY A 135 -4.67 -17.71 4.50
CA GLY A 135 -4.61 -18.84 3.60
C GLY A 135 -4.16 -18.46 2.18
N ARG A 136 -4.39 -19.39 1.27
CA ARG A 136 -3.97 -19.35 -0.14
C ARG A 136 -5.03 -20.06 -0.98
N GLU A 137 -5.14 -19.61 -2.21
CA GLU A 137 -5.83 -20.24 -3.33
C GLU A 137 -4.81 -20.66 -4.39
N ASN A 138 -5.21 -21.47 -5.37
CA ASN A 138 -4.33 -22.06 -6.39
C ASN A 138 -3.17 -22.91 -5.83
N GLY A 139 -2.46 -23.59 -6.73
CA GLY A 139 -1.35 -24.48 -6.39
C GLY A 139 -1.76 -25.66 -5.50
N LEU A 140 -0.78 -26.52 -5.22
CA LEU A 140 -1.02 -27.73 -4.42
C LEU A 140 -1.31 -27.41 -2.94
N THR A 141 -0.76 -26.30 -2.42
CA THR A 141 -0.94 -25.87 -1.03
C THR A 141 -2.42 -25.71 -0.68
N THR A 142 -3.23 -25.23 -1.63
CA THR A 142 -4.67 -25.00 -1.41
C THR A 142 -5.45 -26.28 -1.15
N LEU A 143 -5.00 -27.44 -1.66
CA LEU A 143 -5.65 -28.73 -1.38
C LEU A 143 -5.68 -29.05 0.13
N ALA A 144 -4.69 -28.57 0.89
CA ALA A 144 -4.66 -28.72 2.34
C ALA A 144 -5.79 -27.93 3.03
N HIS A 145 -6.29 -26.84 2.45
CA HIS A 145 -7.43 -26.08 2.99
C HIS A 145 -8.77 -26.79 2.77
N TYR A 146 -8.86 -27.67 1.76
CA TYR A 146 -10.06 -28.44 1.44
C TYR A 146 -10.04 -29.87 1.98
N THR A 147 -8.96 -30.29 2.64
CA THR A 147 -8.82 -31.62 3.22
C THR A 147 -8.62 -31.55 4.74
N ARG A 148 -8.90 -32.65 5.44
CA ARG A 148 -8.64 -32.78 6.88
C ARG A 148 -7.86 -34.05 7.14
N ILE A 149 -6.79 -33.94 7.92
CA ILE A 149 -5.96 -35.09 8.32
C ILE A 149 -6.67 -35.81 9.47
N LYS A 150 -6.83 -37.13 9.34
CA LYS A 150 -7.23 -38.02 10.43
C LYS A 150 -6.09 -38.97 10.73
N SER A 151 -5.49 -38.82 11.90
CA SER A 151 -4.44 -39.74 12.38
C SER A 151 -5.09 -40.93 13.07
N VAL A 152 -4.75 -42.14 12.63
CA VAL A 152 -5.21 -43.40 13.23
C VAL A 152 -3.98 -44.24 13.52
N GLN A 153 -3.78 -44.57 14.79
CA GLN A 153 -2.75 -45.51 15.22
C GLN A 153 -3.39 -46.87 15.46
N VAL A 154 -2.74 -47.92 14.97
CA VAL A 154 -3.17 -49.31 15.15
C VAL A 154 -2.10 -50.03 15.95
N GLU A 155 -2.46 -50.49 17.14
CA GLU A 155 -1.69 -51.48 17.89
C GLU A 155 -2.06 -52.87 17.36
N LEU A 156 -1.05 -53.69 17.04
CA LEU A 156 -1.26 -55.04 16.48
C LEU A 156 -1.20 -56.11 17.57
N GLY A 157 -0.65 -55.80 18.73
CA GLY A 157 -0.67 -56.66 19.91
C GLY A 157 -1.97 -56.53 20.72
N ASP A 158 -2.04 -57.30 21.80
CA ASP A 158 -3.11 -57.16 22.78
C ASP A 158 -3.00 -55.81 23.52
N TYR A 159 -4.15 -55.25 23.91
CA TYR A 159 -4.19 -54.03 24.70
C TYR A 159 -3.52 -54.24 26.06
N ALA A 160 -2.34 -53.64 26.25
CA ALA A 160 -1.67 -53.59 27.53
C ALA A 160 -2.20 -52.41 28.34
N SER A 161 -3.15 -52.69 29.24
CA SER A 161 -3.63 -51.72 30.20
C SER A 161 -2.51 -51.31 31.15
N VAL A 162 -2.38 -50.01 31.42
CA VAL A 162 -1.57 -49.51 32.54
C VAL A 162 -2.27 -49.67 33.90
N PHE A 163 -3.52 -50.14 33.89
CA PHE A 163 -4.33 -50.49 35.04
C PHE A 163 -4.52 -52.00 35.16
#